data_AF-A0A973IBS8-F1
#
_entry.id   AF-A0A973IBS8-F1
#
_cell.length_a   1.000
_cell.length_b   1.000
_cell.length_c   1.000
_cell.angle_alpha   90.00
_cell.angle_beta   90.00
_cell.angle_gamma   90.00
#
_symmetry.space_group_name_H-M   'P 1'
#
loop_
_entity.id
_entity.type
_entity.pdbx_description
1 polymer ?
#
loop_
_entity_poly.entity_id
_entity_poly.type
_entity_poly.pdbx_seq_one_letter_code
_entity_poly.pdbx_strand_id
1 'polypeptide(L)'
;MLQQFFRNGHFLAFHRISVKISTQQVGLKIFVRKIIDRRLRHVNDFPRRASGDFGIQTTCSYSNAPFAVNCVEQKPRVLVVCEHASSHIPPEFNQLGLSDDVANSHVAWDPGALPVARRLADDLDAVLIFGTMSRLLYDCNRPPEAPSAIPARSEVFDIPGNTDLTEVERAARVAQIYTPFSLALTEEISRHRETLRLMVTIHSFTPVFHDVEREVEIGVLHGEDARFAQAMMQAKPRNAHFCIRLNEPYAAADGVAHTLDQHGLANNLLNVMIEVRNDLIATHADQRAMAQFLTGWVKQALDQFNHGEDAA
;
A
#
# COMPACT_ATOMS: atom_id res chain seq x y z
N MET A 1 -44.76 -25.51 -30.39
CA MET A 1 -44.29 -25.83 -31.76
C MET A 1 -45.10 -24.98 -32.74
N LEU A 2 -44.79 -23.68 -32.78
CA LEU A 2 -45.52 -22.64 -33.52
C LEU A 2 -44.65 -22.20 -34.70
N GLN A 3 -45.18 -22.31 -35.91
CA GLN A 3 -44.67 -21.66 -37.12
C GLN A 3 -45.66 -20.57 -37.54
N GLN A 4 -45.19 -19.34 -37.69
CA GLN A 4 -45.66 -18.46 -38.78
C GLN A 4 -44.70 -17.29 -39.00
N PHE A 5 -44.30 -17.17 -40.27
CA PHE A 5 -43.59 -16.08 -40.91
C PHE A 5 -44.48 -14.83 -41.06
N PHE A 6 -43.87 -13.63 -41.01
CA PHE A 6 -43.99 -12.47 -41.94
C PHE A 6 -43.42 -11.23 -41.19
N ARG A 7 -42.22 -10.72 -41.51
CA ARG A 7 -41.79 -9.80 -42.58
C ARG A 7 -41.48 -8.39 -42.04
N ASN A 8 -40.32 -7.90 -42.49
CA ASN A 8 -39.91 -6.50 -42.69
C ASN A 8 -39.32 -5.74 -41.48
N GLY A 9 -38.03 -5.97 -41.25
CA GLY A 9 -36.99 -4.98 -41.55
C GLY A 9 -36.88 -3.77 -40.63
N HIS A 10 -35.87 -3.76 -39.76
CA HIS A 10 -34.88 -2.70 -39.66
C HIS A 10 -33.64 -3.24 -38.91
N PHE A 11 -32.51 -3.20 -39.59
CA PHE A 11 -31.22 -3.74 -39.17
C PHE A 11 -30.51 -2.69 -38.30
N LEU A 12 -30.28 -2.98 -37.03
CA LEU A 12 -29.31 -2.24 -36.20
C LEU A 12 -28.28 -3.25 -35.68
N ALA A 13 -27.08 -3.15 -36.23
CA ALA A 13 -25.96 -4.03 -35.98
C ALA A 13 -25.37 -3.75 -34.58
N PHE A 14 -25.48 -4.73 -33.68
CA PHE A 14 -24.63 -4.81 -32.50
C PHE A 14 -23.23 -5.25 -32.94
N HIS A 15 -22.28 -4.31 -32.96
CA HIS A 15 -20.86 -4.63 -33.02
C HIS A 15 -20.46 -5.37 -31.74
N ARG A 16 -20.31 -6.70 -31.81
CA ARG A 16 -19.55 -7.48 -30.84
C ARG A 16 -18.07 -7.12 -31.01
N ILE A 17 -17.55 -6.29 -30.12
CA ILE A 17 -16.10 -6.17 -29.93
C ILE A 17 -15.63 -7.44 -29.23
N SER A 18 -15.19 -8.42 -30.02
CA SER A 18 -14.39 -9.54 -29.52
C SER A 18 -13.01 -9.00 -29.15
N VAL A 19 -12.77 -8.78 -27.85
CA VAL A 19 -11.41 -8.55 -27.33
C VAL A 19 -10.62 -9.85 -27.51
N LYS A 20 -9.75 -9.88 -28.53
CA LYS A 20 -8.72 -10.92 -28.66
C LYS A 20 -7.74 -10.75 -27.50
N ILE A 21 -7.90 -11.54 -26.44
CA ILE A 21 -6.87 -11.69 -25.42
C ILE A 21 -5.69 -12.39 -26.10
N SER A 22 -4.56 -11.69 -26.18
CA SER A 22 -3.30 -12.24 -26.71
C SER A 22 -2.91 -13.47 -25.91
N THR A 23 -2.45 -14.52 -26.60
CA THR A 23 -1.90 -15.75 -26.00
C THR A 23 -0.75 -15.48 -25.03
N GLN A 24 -0.06 -14.33 -25.13
CA GLN A 24 0.94 -13.91 -24.14
C GLN A 24 0.34 -13.53 -22.78
N GLN A 25 -0.86 -12.91 -22.72
CA GLN A 25 -1.50 -12.54 -21.44
C GLN A 25 -2.05 -13.77 -20.69
N VAL A 26 -2.51 -14.78 -21.43
CA VAL A 26 -2.93 -16.07 -20.84
C VAL A 26 -1.71 -16.83 -20.32
N GLY A 27 -0.61 -16.82 -21.07
CA GLY A 27 0.67 -17.41 -20.65
C GLY A 27 1.22 -16.77 -19.37
N LEU A 28 1.17 -15.44 -19.27
CA LEU A 28 1.60 -14.70 -18.08
C LEU A 28 0.72 -15.00 -16.87
N LYS A 29 -0.62 -15.03 -17.03
CA LYS A 29 -1.53 -15.42 -15.93
C LYS A 29 -1.28 -16.85 -15.44
N ILE A 30 -1.04 -17.80 -16.34
CA ILE A 30 -0.73 -19.20 -15.98
C ILE A 30 0.66 -19.31 -15.32
N PHE A 31 1.65 -18.55 -15.80
CA PHE A 31 3.00 -18.54 -15.24
C PHE A 31 3.04 -17.92 -13.84
N VAL A 32 2.39 -16.77 -13.64
CA VAL A 32 2.23 -16.11 -12.33
C VAL A 32 1.49 -17.02 -11.36
N ARG A 33 0.38 -17.64 -11.80
CA ARG A 33 -0.36 -18.61 -10.96
C ARG A 33 0.48 -19.84 -10.60
N LYS A 34 1.33 -20.35 -11.51
CA LYS A 34 2.26 -21.46 -11.22
C LYS A 34 3.39 -21.07 -10.27
N ILE A 35 3.89 -19.83 -10.32
CA ILE A 35 4.89 -19.32 -9.36
C ILE A 35 4.23 -19.19 -7.98
N ILE A 36 3.03 -18.62 -7.91
CA ILE A 36 2.24 -18.50 -6.69
C ILE A 36 1.93 -19.88 -6.11
N ASP A 37 1.39 -20.82 -6.90
CA ASP A 37 1.07 -22.19 -6.46
C ASP A 37 2.33 -23.01 -6.07
N ARG A 38 3.50 -22.75 -6.67
CA ARG A 38 4.76 -23.36 -6.22
C ARG A 38 5.26 -22.77 -4.89
N ARG A 39 5.05 -21.47 -4.64
CA ARG A 39 5.45 -20.80 -3.39
C ARG A 39 4.48 -21.09 -2.24
N LEU A 40 3.18 -21.21 -2.50
CA LEU A 40 2.15 -21.51 -1.49
C LEU A 40 2.16 -22.97 -0.99
N ARG A 41 2.76 -23.90 -1.72
CA ARG A 41 2.85 -25.32 -1.29
C ARG A 41 3.74 -25.58 -0.08
N HIS A 42 4.47 -24.58 0.41
CA HIS A 42 5.33 -24.68 1.60
C HIS A 42 4.79 -23.90 2.82
N VAL A 43 3.52 -23.51 2.82
CA VAL A 43 2.90 -22.74 3.92
C VAL A 43 2.56 -23.60 5.16
N ASN A 44 2.61 -24.94 5.06
CA ASN A 44 2.04 -25.82 6.09
C ASN A 44 3.03 -26.52 7.05
N ASP A 45 4.33 -26.23 7.05
CA ASP A 45 5.25 -26.86 8.00
C ASP A 45 6.32 -25.88 8.50
N PHE A 46 6.06 -25.17 9.62
CA PHE A 46 7.12 -24.53 10.41
C PHE A 46 6.84 -24.58 11.92
N PRO A 47 7.89 -24.77 12.75
CA PRO A 47 7.75 -25.01 14.18
C PRO A 47 7.49 -23.72 14.95
N ARG A 48 6.48 -23.77 15.83
CA ARG A 48 6.14 -22.71 16.80
C ARG A 48 7.30 -22.53 17.77
N ARG A 49 7.86 -21.32 17.88
CA ARG A 49 8.70 -20.96 19.04
C ARG A 49 7.81 -20.45 20.16
N ALA A 50 7.89 -21.10 21.31
CA ALA A 50 7.26 -20.64 22.55
C ALA A 50 8.18 -19.64 23.27
N SER A 51 7.65 -18.48 23.67
CA SER A 51 7.64 -17.95 25.05
C SER A 51 7.54 -16.41 25.11
N GLY A 52 6.64 -15.92 25.98
CA GLY A 52 6.65 -14.59 26.59
C GLY A 52 5.51 -13.65 26.18
N ASP A 53 4.47 -13.56 27.02
CA ASP A 53 3.38 -12.55 27.05
C ASP A 53 3.54 -11.33 26.13
N PHE A 54 2.98 -11.41 24.92
CA PHE A 54 2.37 -10.37 24.08
C PHE A 54 1.75 -11.15 22.89
N GLY A 55 0.57 -10.77 22.40
CA GLY A 55 -0.17 -11.53 21.37
C GLY A 55 0.74 -11.96 20.21
N ILE A 56 0.73 -13.25 19.87
CA ILE A 56 1.67 -13.83 18.89
C ILE A 56 1.25 -13.38 17.49
N GLN A 57 1.83 -12.28 17.00
CA GLN A 57 1.83 -11.97 15.57
C GLN A 57 2.80 -12.91 14.86
N THR A 58 2.32 -13.55 13.79
CA THR A 58 3.19 -14.37 12.94
C THR A 58 3.51 -13.57 11.68
N THR A 59 4.80 -13.23 11.49
CA THR A 59 5.27 -12.68 10.22
C THR A 59 5.49 -13.83 9.23
N CYS A 60 4.69 -13.87 8.17
CA CYS A 60 4.94 -14.75 7.03
C CYS A 60 5.84 -13.99 6.03
N SER A 61 7.15 -14.27 6.05
CA SER A 61 8.08 -13.74 5.04
C SER A 61 8.98 -14.84 4.49
N TYR A 62 8.99 -15.01 3.17
CA TYR A 62 10.04 -15.76 2.48
C TYR A 62 11.21 -14.83 2.17
N SER A 63 12.45 -15.33 2.17
CA SER A 63 13.59 -14.57 1.65
C SER A 63 13.28 -14.13 0.21
N ASN A 64 13.43 -12.83 -0.06
CA ASN A 64 13.16 -12.18 -1.35
C ASN A 64 11.69 -12.16 -1.82
N ALA A 65 10.70 -12.40 -0.95
CA ALA A 65 9.33 -12.00 -1.26
C ALA A 65 9.26 -10.46 -1.38
N PRO A 66 8.45 -9.86 -2.28
CA PRO A 66 8.34 -8.40 -2.46
C PRO A 66 7.45 -7.71 -1.40
N PHE A 67 6.83 -8.49 -0.52
CA PHE A 67 6.03 -8.02 0.60
C PHE A 67 6.14 -9.00 1.77
N ALA A 68 5.70 -8.55 2.95
CA ALA A 68 5.47 -9.39 4.10
C ALA A 68 4.12 -9.03 4.75
N VAL A 69 3.53 -10.02 5.44
CA VAL A 69 2.27 -9.85 6.18
C VAL A 69 2.51 -10.26 7.62
N ASN A 70 2.15 -9.37 8.55
CA ASN A 70 1.99 -9.72 9.95
C ASN A 70 0.51 -10.04 10.16
N CYS A 71 0.23 -11.35 10.28
CA CYS A 71 -1.12 -11.82 10.52
C CYS A 71 -1.46 -11.71 12.01
N VAL A 72 -2.75 -11.48 12.28
CA VAL A 72 -3.34 -11.56 13.62
C VAL A 72 -4.27 -12.78 13.70
N GLU A 73 -4.32 -13.44 14.86
CA GLU A 73 -5.19 -14.61 15.06
C GLU A 73 -6.68 -14.22 15.18
N GLN A 74 -6.95 -12.99 15.63
CA GLN A 74 -8.28 -12.43 15.80
C GLN A 74 -8.86 -11.85 14.50
N LYS A 75 -10.15 -11.49 14.51
CA LYS A 75 -10.81 -10.84 13.37
C LYS A 75 -10.49 -9.32 13.38
N PRO A 76 -9.57 -8.83 12.54
CA PRO A 76 -9.12 -7.44 12.58
C PRO A 76 -10.23 -6.51 12.06
N ARG A 77 -10.26 -5.29 12.59
CA ARG A 77 -11.07 -4.19 12.05
C ARG A 77 -10.28 -3.23 11.18
N VAL A 78 -8.95 -3.24 11.33
CA VAL A 78 -8.03 -2.33 10.65
C VAL A 78 -7.01 -3.13 9.83
N LEU A 79 -6.68 -2.61 8.66
CA LEU A 79 -5.57 -3.05 7.82
C LEU A 79 -4.60 -1.88 7.72
N VAL A 80 -3.38 -2.07 8.21
CA VAL A 80 -2.28 -1.12 8.07
C VAL A 80 -1.43 -1.54 6.86
N VAL A 81 -1.03 -0.57 6.05
CA VAL A 81 -0.20 -0.78 4.87
C VAL A 81 1.01 0.15 4.92
N CYS A 82 2.18 -0.34 4.53
CA CYS A 82 3.37 0.48 4.35
C CYS A 82 4.12 0.05 3.08
N GLU A 83 3.79 0.68 1.96
CA GLU A 83 4.31 0.35 0.63
C GLU A 83 5.83 0.57 0.55
N HIS A 84 6.30 1.70 1.10
CA HIS A 84 7.69 2.17 0.99
C HIS A 84 8.54 1.78 2.19
N ALA A 85 8.29 0.60 2.76
CA ALA A 85 8.84 0.17 4.04
C ALA A 85 10.33 -0.24 4.03
N SER A 86 10.97 -0.40 2.88
CA SER A 86 12.31 -0.99 2.75
C SER A 86 13.13 -0.32 1.66
N SER A 87 14.41 -0.07 1.90
CA SER A 87 15.38 0.38 0.90
C SER A 87 16.03 -0.77 0.11
N HIS A 88 15.66 -2.03 0.39
CA HIS A 88 16.36 -3.18 -0.15
C HIS A 88 16.26 -3.25 -1.69
N ILE A 89 17.42 -3.29 -2.34
CA ILE A 89 17.56 -3.56 -3.77
C ILE A 89 18.28 -4.91 -3.91
N PRO A 90 17.66 -5.93 -4.53
CA PRO A 90 18.30 -7.23 -4.71
C PRO A 90 19.58 -7.13 -5.55
N PRO A 91 20.62 -7.95 -5.25
CA PRO A 91 21.92 -7.86 -5.92
C PRO A 91 21.86 -7.95 -7.46
N GLU A 92 20.89 -8.67 -8.01
CA GLU A 92 20.68 -8.80 -9.46
C GLU A 92 20.35 -7.47 -10.17
N PHE A 93 19.91 -6.45 -9.43
CA PHE A 93 19.67 -5.11 -9.97
C PHE A 93 20.90 -4.19 -9.86
N ASN A 94 22.02 -4.67 -9.33
CA ASN A 94 23.27 -3.91 -9.19
C ASN A 94 23.05 -2.49 -8.60
N GLN A 95 22.27 -2.42 -7.51
CA GLN A 95 21.89 -1.18 -6.82
C GLN A 95 21.24 -0.11 -7.73
N LEU A 96 20.70 -0.51 -8.88
CA LEU A 96 20.21 0.39 -9.93
C LEU A 96 21.25 1.41 -10.43
N GLY A 97 22.54 1.14 -10.22
CA GLY A 97 23.62 2.07 -10.55
C GLY A 97 23.70 3.30 -9.63
N LEU A 98 23.06 3.24 -8.45
CA LEU A 98 23.10 4.31 -7.45
C LEU A 98 24.34 4.18 -6.56
N SER A 99 24.73 5.27 -5.91
CA SER A 99 25.65 5.20 -4.77
C SER A 99 24.94 4.64 -3.53
N ASP A 100 25.71 4.15 -2.56
CA ASP A 100 25.19 3.67 -1.28
C ASP A 100 24.37 4.74 -0.56
N ASP A 101 24.82 6.00 -0.56
CA ASP A 101 24.11 7.09 0.10
C ASP A 101 22.72 7.31 -0.50
N VAL A 102 22.60 7.30 -1.84
CA VAL A 102 21.33 7.50 -2.53
C VAL A 102 20.42 6.29 -2.33
N ALA A 103 20.97 5.07 -2.44
CA ALA A 103 20.23 3.83 -2.25
C ALA A 103 19.67 3.65 -0.83
N ASN A 104 20.22 4.35 0.17
CA ASN A 104 19.75 4.31 1.55
C ASN A 104 18.97 5.59 1.97
N SER A 105 18.89 6.60 1.11
CA SER A 105 18.16 7.85 1.36
C SER A 105 16.64 7.71 1.19
N HIS A 106 15.89 8.76 1.51
CA HIS A 106 14.42 8.81 1.38
C HIS A 106 13.91 8.62 -0.06
N VAL A 107 14.77 8.69 -1.08
CA VAL A 107 14.36 8.39 -2.45
C VAL A 107 14.10 6.89 -2.64
N ALA A 108 14.73 6.03 -1.83
CA ALA A 108 14.64 4.59 -1.96
C ALA A 108 13.49 3.96 -1.15
N TRP A 109 13.04 4.65 -0.10
CA TRP A 109 12.09 4.16 0.92
C TRP A 109 11.65 5.31 1.83
N ASP A 110 10.71 5.05 2.72
CA ASP A 110 10.20 6.01 3.69
C ASP A 110 10.86 5.75 5.07
N PRO A 111 11.90 6.53 5.47
CA PRO A 111 12.65 6.25 6.68
C PRO A 111 11.80 6.38 7.94
N GLY A 112 11.77 5.31 8.75
CA GLY A 112 11.02 5.28 10.01
C GLY A 112 9.54 4.93 9.88
N ALA A 113 8.97 4.90 8.66
CA ALA A 113 7.55 4.59 8.45
C ALA A 113 7.18 3.16 8.89
N LEU A 114 7.98 2.15 8.54
CA LEU A 114 7.70 0.76 8.91
C LEU A 114 7.66 0.53 10.44
N PRO A 115 8.63 1.01 11.24
CA PRO A 115 8.54 0.93 12.71
C PRO A 115 7.27 1.56 13.29
N VAL A 116 6.83 2.71 12.76
CA VAL A 116 5.56 3.36 13.15
C VAL A 116 4.38 2.49 12.76
N ALA A 117 4.34 1.98 11.53
CA ALA A 117 3.28 1.12 11.01
C ALA A 117 3.12 -0.17 11.81
N ARG A 118 4.25 -0.82 12.18
CA ARG A 118 4.27 -2.00 13.05
C ARG A 118 3.62 -1.71 14.39
N ARG A 119 4.06 -0.65 15.06
CA ARG A 119 3.52 -0.30 16.37
C ARG A 119 2.06 0.11 16.31
N LEU A 120 1.66 0.86 15.28
CA LEU A 120 0.26 1.20 15.04
C LEU A 120 -0.59 -0.06 14.85
N ALA A 121 -0.09 -1.03 14.07
CA ALA A 121 -0.79 -2.29 13.85
C ALA A 121 -0.91 -3.12 15.14
N ASP A 122 0.15 -3.18 15.94
CA ASP A 122 0.14 -3.84 17.26
C ASP A 122 -0.91 -3.22 18.19
N ASP A 123 -0.91 -1.88 18.32
CA ASP A 123 -1.81 -1.18 19.24
C ASP A 123 -3.29 -1.19 18.78
N LEU A 124 -3.54 -1.47 17.49
CA LEU A 124 -4.86 -1.55 16.86
C LEU A 124 -5.33 -2.98 16.60
N ASP A 125 -4.56 -3.99 17.00
CA ASP A 125 -4.90 -5.39 16.71
C ASP A 125 -5.13 -5.64 15.20
N ALA A 126 -4.36 -4.94 14.37
CA ALA A 126 -4.53 -4.85 12.92
C ALA A 126 -3.65 -5.85 12.16
N VAL A 127 -4.07 -6.21 10.95
CA VAL A 127 -3.15 -6.84 9.98
C VAL A 127 -2.23 -5.75 9.43
N LEU A 128 -0.94 -6.05 9.29
CA LEU A 128 0.01 -5.18 8.60
C LEU A 128 0.53 -5.87 7.34
N ILE A 129 0.45 -5.17 6.20
CA ILE A 129 1.14 -5.54 4.96
C ILE A 129 2.18 -4.47 4.65
N PHE A 130 3.40 -4.88 4.34
CA PHE A 130 4.46 -3.93 3.99
C PHE A 130 5.37 -4.42 2.88
N GLY A 131 5.90 -3.47 2.10
CA GLY A 131 6.87 -3.73 1.05
C GLY A 131 8.24 -4.12 1.62
N THR A 132 8.90 -5.08 1.01
CA THR A 132 10.24 -5.53 1.43
C THR A 132 11.33 -5.09 0.46
N MET A 133 10.95 -4.45 -0.63
CA MET A 133 11.81 -3.97 -1.71
C MET A 133 11.70 -2.45 -1.83
N SER A 134 12.77 -1.81 -2.32
CA SER A 134 12.78 -0.39 -2.63
C SER A 134 11.70 0.00 -3.63
N ARG A 135 11.05 1.15 -3.38
CA ARG A 135 10.12 1.79 -4.32
C ARG A 135 10.76 2.14 -5.67
N LEU A 136 12.09 2.20 -5.74
CA LEU A 136 12.82 2.45 -7.00
C LEU A 136 12.77 1.27 -7.95
N LEU A 137 12.59 0.04 -7.43
CA LEU A 137 12.36 -1.13 -8.27
C LEU A 137 10.96 -1.08 -8.85
N TYR A 138 9.97 -0.92 -7.98
CA TYR A 138 8.60 -0.62 -8.35
C TYR A 138 7.92 0.09 -7.18
N ASP A 139 7.28 1.22 -7.44
CA ASP A 139 6.48 1.93 -6.44
C ASP A 139 5.10 1.28 -6.33
N CYS A 140 4.88 0.50 -5.26
CA CYS A 140 3.62 -0.21 -5.05
C CYS A 140 2.40 0.71 -4.82
N ASN A 141 2.61 2.01 -4.59
CA ASN A 141 1.55 3.02 -4.51
C ASN A 141 1.39 3.77 -5.85
N ARG A 142 1.70 3.10 -6.98
CA ARG A 142 1.47 3.58 -8.35
C ARG A 142 0.94 2.47 -9.26
N PRO A 143 0.00 2.77 -10.17
CA PRO A 143 -0.50 1.78 -11.13
C PRO A 143 0.55 1.51 -12.24
N PRO A 144 0.50 0.35 -12.92
CA PRO A 144 1.51 -0.05 -13.92
C PRO A 144 1.73 0.94 -15.08
N GLU A 145 0.69 1.65 -15.48
CA GLU A 145 0.71 2.66 -16.53
C GLU A 145 1.35 3.99 -16.09
N ALA A 146 1.54 4.22 -14.78
CA ALA A 146 2.14 5.45 -14.29
C ALA A 146 3.64 5.48 -14.62
N PRO A 147 4.16 6.58 -15.23
CA PRO A 147 5.58 6.75 -15.43
C PRO A 147 6.37 6.67 -14.11
N SER A 148 5.79 7.17 -13.02
CA SER A 148 6.36 7.15 -11.68
C SER A 148 6.35 5.77 -10.99
N ALA A 149 5.73 4.74 -11.58
CA ALA A 149 5.76 3.40 -11.01
C ALA A 149 7.17 2.78 -11.04
N ILE A 150 7.96 3.15 -12.05
CA ILE A 150 9.38 2.78 -12.16
C ILE A 150 10.13 4.04 -12.63
N PRO A 151 10.49 4.94 -11.71
CA PRO A 151 10.97 6.27 -12.05
C PRO A 151 12.41 6.21 -12.58
N ALA A 152 12.70 6.84 -13.71
CA ALA A 152 14.07 7.02 -14.21
C ALA A 152 14.84 8.12 -13.43
N ARG A 153 14.13 8.96 -12.68
CA ARG A 153 14.68 10.02 -11.84
C ARG A 153 13.80 10.19 -10.61
N SER A 154 14.43 10.38 -9.45
CA SER A 154 13.77 10.78 -8.20
C SER A 154 14.45 12.03 -7.66
N GLU A 155 13.70 13.12 -7.51
CA GLU A 155 14.22 14.43 -7.13
C GLU A 155 15.37 14.88 -8.06
N VAL A 156 16.57 15.04 -7.51
CA VAL A 156 17.79 15.43 -8.23
C VAL A 156 18.61 14.23 -8.72
N PHE A 157 18.24 13.01 -8.33
CA PHE A 157 18.99 11.79 -8.60
C PHE A 157 18.43 11.05 -9.81
N ASP A 158 19.26 10.85 -10.81
CA ASP A 158 18.97 9.90 -11.89
C ASP A 158 19.10 8.47 -11.35
N ILE A 159 18.30 7.56 -11.88
CA ILE A 159 18.28 6.15 -11.51
C ILE A 159 18.69 5.36 -12.75
N PRO A 160 20.00 5.13 -12.96
CA PRO A 160 20.51 4.52 -14.20
C PRO A 160 19.84 3.19 -14.55
N GLY A 161 19.61 2.33 -13.55
CA GLY A 161 18.94 1.04 -13.71
C GLY A 161 17.47 1.11 -14.11
N ASN A 162 16.88 2.31 -14.18
CA ASN A 162 15.52 2.56 -14.62
C ASN A 162 15.43 3.33 -15.95
N THR A 163 16.57 3.65 -16.57
CA THR A 163 16.62 4.34 -17.86
C THR A 163 16.37 3.35 -19.00
N ASP A 164 15.59 3.77 -20.01
CA ASP A 164 15.30 3.02 -21.25
C ASP A 164 14.83 1.56 -21.05
N LEU A 165 14.12 1.28 -19.95
CA LEU A 165 13.54 -0.04 -19.71
C LEU A 165 12.57 -0.42 -20.83
N THR A 166 12.76 -1.62 -21.37
CA THR A 166 11.83 -2.21 -22.31
C THR A 166 10.49 -2.55 -21.64
N GLU A 167 9.42 -2.66 -22.42
CA GLU A 167 8.12 -3.12 -21.93
C GLU A 167 8.20 -4.50 -21.25
N VAL A 168 9.11 -5.36 -21.69
CA VAL A 168 9.32 -6.69 -21.09
C VAL A 168 9.90 -6.56 -19.69
N GLU A 169 10.88 -5.67 -19.49
CA GLU A 169 11.48 -5.43 -18.17
C GLU A 169 10.48 -4.75 -17.22
N ARG A 170 9.72 -3.77 -17.70
CA ARG A 170 8.64 -3.14 -16.93
C ARG A 170 7.59 -4.16 -16.51
N ALA A 171 7.13 -5.00 -17.44
CA ALA A 171 6.18 -6.07 -17.15
C ALA A 171 6.74 -7.10 -16.15
N ALA A 172 8.05 -7.37 -16.18
CA ALA A 172 8.68 -8.23 -15.20
C ALA A 172 8.60 -7.64 -13.79
N ARG A 173 8.86 -6.34 -13.61
CA ARG A 173 8.74 -5.67 -12.29
C ARG A 173 7.29 -5.66 -11.80
N VAL A 174 6.33 -5.41 -12.68
CA VAL A 174 4.90 -5.53 -12.37
C VAL A 174 4.56 -6.95 -11.87
N ALA A 175 5.02 -7.99 -12.56
CA ALA A 175 4.70 -9.37 -12.23
C ALA A 175 5.42 -9.85 -10.95
N GLN A 176 6.62 -9.34 -10.67
CA GLN A 176 7.46 -9.79 -9.57
C GLN A 176 7.27 -9.01 -8.28
N ILE A 177 6.85 -7.74 -8.34
CA ILE A 177 6.78 -6.83 -7.18
C ILE A 177 5.36 -6.35 -6.95
N TYR A 178 4.80 -5.61 -7.89
CA TYR A 178 3.48 -4.98 -7.74
C TYR A 178 2.34 -5.99 -7.60
N THR A 179 2.26 -6.93 -8.55
CA THR A 179 1.16 -7.90 -8.61
C THR A 179 1.09 -8.73 -7.32
N PRO A 180 2.19 -9.30 -6.80
CA PRO A 180 2.15 -10.01 -5.53
C PRO A 180 1.73 -9.13 -4.34
N PHE A 181 2.23 -7.89 -4.24
CA PHE A 181 1.84 -6.96 -3.17
C PHE A 181 0.34 -6.63 -3.21
N SER A 182 -0.18 -6.27 -4.38
CA SER A 182 -1.60 -5.94 -4.58
C SER A 182 -2.52 -7.15 -4.38
N LEU A 183 -2.07 -8.35 -4.77
CA LEU A 183 -2.80 -9.60 -4.48
C LEU A 183 -2.85 -9.88 -2.97
N ALA A 184 -1.76 -9.64 -2.23
CA ALA A 184 -1.75 -9.82 -0.77
C ALA A 184 -2.80 -8.92 -0.09
N LEU A 185 -2.89 -7.65 -0.47
CA LEU A 185 -3.94 -6.75 -0.01
C LEU A 185 -5.33 -7.29 -0.34
N THR A 186 -5.54 -7.74 -1.58
CA THR A 186 -6.82 -8.31 -2.02
C THR A 186 -7.21 -9.55 -1.22
N GLU A 187 -6.25 -10.41 -0.90
CA GLU A 187 -6.46 -11.64 -0.11
C GLU A 187 -6.79 -11.33 1.35
N GLU A 188 -6.07 -10.42 2.01
CA GLU A 188 -6.36 -10.04 3.41
C GLU A 188 -7.72 -9.34 3.53
N ILE A 189 -8.04 -8.42 2.61
CA ILE A 189 -9.35 -7.75 2.57
C ILE A 189 -10.47 -8.78 2.37
N SER A 190 -10.30 -9.71 1.44
CA SER A 190 -11.30 -10.76 1.18
C SER A 190 -11.47 -11.68 2.38
N ARG A 191 -10.37 -12.07 3.04
CA ARG A 191 -10.37 -12.95 4.22
C ARG A 191 -11.12 -12.32 5.39
N HIS A 192 -10.98 -11.01 5.56
CA HIS A 192 -11.54 -10.27 6.68
C HIS A 192 -12.73 -9.38 6.31
N ARG A 193 -13.37 -9.61 5.15
CA ARG A 193 -14.45 -8.76 4.60
C ARG A 193 -15.57 -8.41 5.57
N GLU A 194 -15.89 -9.34 6.48
CA GLU A 194 -17.01 -9.17 7.42
C GLU A 194 -16.65 -8.24 8.58
N THR A 195 -15.37 -8.12 8.94
CA THR A 195 -14.92 -7.36 10.12
C THR A 195 -14.06 -6.17 9.80
N LEU A 196 -13.37 -6.18 8.66
CA LEU A 196 -12.51 -5.09 8.22
C LEU A 196 -13.36 -3.85 7.94
N ARG A 197 -12.94 -2.70 8.46
CA ARG A 197 -13.65 -1.41 8.33
C ARG A 197 -12.75 -0.28 7.87
N LEU A 198 -11.47 -0.31 8.23
CA LEU A 198 -10.53 0.78 7.99
C LEU A 198 -9.23 0.28 7.34
N MET A 199 -8.76 1.00 6.34
CA MET A 199 -7.40 0.90 5.80
C MET A 199 -6.59 2.15 6.16
N VAL A 200 -5.37 1.97 6.67
CA VAL A 200 -4.45 3.08 6.97
C VAL A 200 -3.13 2.81 6.26
N THR A 201 -2.71 3.69 5.34
CA THR A 201 -1.34 3.65 4.80
C THR A 201 -0.44 4.57 5.62
N ILE A 202 0.78 4.12 5.91
CA ILE A 202 1.78 4.88 6.68
C ILE A 202 2.99 5.17 5.81
N HIS A 203 3.28 6.46 5.68
CA HIS A 203 4.36 7.01 4.90
C HIS A 203 5.19 8.00 5.71
N SER A 204 6.35 8.36 5.16
CA SER A 204 7.13 9.46 5.69
C SER A 204 7.73 10.31 4.59
N PHE A 205 7.93 11.59 4.87
CA PHE A 205 8.50 12.54 3.91
C PHE A 205 9.68 13.32 4.50
N THR A 206 10.61 13.72 3.63
CA THR A 206 11.75 14.57 4.02
C THR A 206 11.30 15.98 4.41
N PRO A 207 11.92 16.63 5.43
CA PRO A 207 11.58 17.98 5.84
C PRO A 207 11.93 19.06 4.82
N VAL A 208 12.89 18.80 3.93
CA VAL A 208 13.31 19.73 2.86
C VAL A 208 13.10 19.07 1.51
N PHE A 209 12.41 19.77 0.61
CA PHE A 209 12.16 19.31 -0.75
C PHE A 209 12.44 20.43 -1.75
N HIS A 210 13.35 20.17 -2.70
CA HIS A 210 13.87 21.19 -3.62
C HIS A 210 14.29 22.49 -2.90
N ASP A 211 15.06 22.34 -1.82
CA ASP A 211 15.59 23.43 -0.98
C ASP A 211 14.51 24.27 -0.26
N VAL A 212 13.27 23.79 -0.21
CA VAL A 212 12.17 24.42 0.53
C VAL A 212 11.82 23.58 1.77
N GLU A 213 11.85 24.23 2.94
CA GLU A 213 11.39 23.63 4.19
C GLU A 213 9.86 23.42 4.19
N ARG A 214 9.42 22.25 4.67
CA ARG A 214 8.02 21.91 4.82
C ARG A 214 7.55 22.19 6.24
N GLU A 215 6.61 23.12 6.38
CA GLU A 215 5.97 23.41 7.67
C GLU A 215 5.10 22.25 8.17
N VAL A 216 4.48 21.50 7.26
CA VAL A 216 3.66 20.34 7.61
C VAL A 216 4.53 19.28 8.30
N GLU A 217 4.02 18.76 9.41
CA GLU A 217 4.66 17.72 10.23
C GLU A 217 3.93 16.39 10.12
N ILE A 218 2.59 16.44 10.06
CA ILE A 218 1.75 15.27 9.81
C ILE A 218 0.72 15.62 8.74
N GLY A 219 0.77 14.88 7.64
CA GLY A 219 -0.23 14.94 6.57
C GLY A 219 -1.33 13.91 6.79
N VAL A 220 -2.58 14.33 6.70
CA VAL A 220 -3.74 13.43 6.58
C VAL A 220 -4.20 13.48 5.14
N LEU A 221 -4.03 12.40 4.40
CA LEU A 221 -4.27 12.34 2.98
C LEU A 221 -5.46 11.42 2.68
N HIS A 222 -6.19 11.75 1.62
CA HIS A 222 -7.24 10.90 1.08
C HIS A 222 -7.25 10.89 -0.45
N GLY A 223 -7.77 9.81 -1.02
CA GLY A 223 -8.11 9.70 -2.43
C GLY A 223 -9.50 10.27 -2.73
N GLU A 224 -10.31 9.52 -3.46
CA GLU A 224 -11.69 9.94 -3.75
C GLU A 224 -12.58 9.93 -2.49
N ASP A 225 -12.32 9.02 -1.53
CA ASP A 225 -13.06 8.94 -0.26
C ASP A 225 -12.41 9.76 0.84
N ALA A 226 -12.99 10.92 1.15
CA ALA A 226 -12.50 11.81 2.20
C ALA A 226 -13.04 11.51 3.61
N ARG A 227 -13.97 10.55 3.78
CA ARG A 227 -14.76 10.40 5.03
C ARG A 227 -13.89 10.26 6.27
N PHE A 228 -12.91 9.35 6.23
CA PHE A 228 -12.09 9.08 7.41
C PHE A 228 -11.06 10.18 7.67
N ALA A 229 -10.43 10.72 6.63
CA ALA A 229 -9.53 11.86 6.75
C ALA A 229 -10.24 13.07 7.38
N GLN A 230 -11.47 13.38 6.96
CA GLN A 230 -12.27 14.45 7.55
C GLN A 230 -12.61 14.17 9.02
N ALA A 231 -13.01 12.94 9.35
CA ALA A 231 -13.27 12.55 10.74
C ALA A 231 -12.02 12.65 11.61
N MET A 232 -10.84 12.27 11.10
CA MET A 232 -9.56 12.51 11.80
C MET A 232 -9.34 14.01 12.03
N MET A 233 -9.49 14.84 11.01
CA MET A 233 -9.31 16.29 11.17
C MET A 233 -10.29 16.92 12.18
N GLN A 234 -11.54 16.42 12.24
CA GLN A 234 -12.52 16.82 13.25
C GLN A 234 -12.16 16.31 14.66
N ALA A 235 -11.58 15.10 14.73
CA ALA A 235 -11.09 14.47 15.95
C ALA A 235 -9.69 14.94 16.38
N LYS A 236 -9.10 15.93 15.70
CA LYS A 236 -7.71 16.34 15.93
C LYS A 236 -7.45 16.56 17.42
N PRO A 237 -6.42 15.92 18.03
CA PRO A 237 -6.16 16.05 19.45
C PRO A 237 -5.91 17.52 19.81
N ARG A 238 -6.64 18.05 20.80
CA ARG A 238 -6.56 19.47 21.20
C ARG A 238 -5.16 19.91 21.65
N ASN A 239 -4.37 18.96 22.15
CA ASN A 239 -2.99 19.18 22.59
C ASN A 239 -1.96 18.71 21.56
N ALA A 240 -2.36 18.48 20.30
CA ALA A 240 -1.41 18.17 19.24
C ALA A 240 -0.49 19.37 19.01
N HIS A 241 0.79 19.21 19.29
CA HIS A 241 1.82 20.21 19.04
C HIS A 241 2.33 20.18 17.60
N PHE A 242 1.91 19.18 16.81
CA PHE A 242 2.29 19.05 15.41
C PHE A 242 1.52 20.00 14.48
N CYS A 243 2.21 20.51 13.46
CA CYS A 243 1.60 21.15 12.31
C CYS A 243 0.91 20.09 11.42
N ILE A 244 -0.37 19.86 11.68
CA ILE A 244 -1.18 18.87 10.95
C ILE A 244 -1.95 19.53 9.81
N ARG A 245 -1.82 19.00 8.60
CA ARG A 245 -2.48 19.48 7.38
C ARG A 245 -3.23 18.36 6.65
N LEU A 246 -4.27 18.73 5.91
CA LEU A 246 -5.05 17.83 5.06
C LEU A 246 -4.48 17.90 3.64
N ASN A 247 -4.17 16.76 3.03
CA ASN A 247 -3.61 16.67 1.68
C ASN A 247 -2.35 17.53 1.47
N GLU A 248 -1.47 17.56 2.47
CA GLU A 248 -0.11 18.10 2.37
C GLU A 248 0.86 17.12 3.05
N PRO A 249 2.09 16.93 2.57
CA PRO A 249 2.74 17.67 1.47
C PRO A 249 2.31 17.22 0.06
N TYR A 250 1.47 16.18 -0.03
CA TYR A 250 0.95 15.66 -1.30
C TYR A 250 -0.58 15.51 -1.24
N ALA A 251 -1.22 15.44 -2.40
CA ALA A 251 -2.64 15.21 -2.58
C ALA A 251 -2.90 14.12 -3.62
N ALA A 252 -4.16 13.66 -3.76
CA ALA A 252 -4.55 12.67 -4.76
C ALA A 252 -4.11 13.03 -6.20
N ALA A 253 -4.05 14.33 -6.53
CA ALA A 253 -3.57 14.83 -7.81
C ALA A 253 -2.10 14.46 -8.13
N ASP A 254 -1.29 14.15 -7.11
CA ASP A 254 0.10 13.69 -7.23
C ASP A 254 0.21 12.17 -7.44
N GLY A 255 -0.93 11.47 -7.52
CA GLY A 255 -1.01 10.02 -7.72
C GLY A 255 -0.66 9.19 -6.48
N VAL A 256 -0.64 9.79 -5.28
CA VAL A 256 -0.30 9.11 -4.00
C VAL A 256 -1.47 8.33 -3.38
N ALA A 257 -2.67 8.43 -3.95
CA ALA A 257 -3.86 7.76 -3.41
C ALA A 257 -4.13 6.37 -4.01
N HIS A 258 -3.23 5.84 -4.84
CA HIS A 258 -3.45 4.59 -5.60
C HIS A 258 -3.89 3.41 -4.73
N THR A 259 -3.18 3.13 -3.64
CA THR A 259 -3.54 2.05 -2.71
C THR A 259 -4.90 2.29 -2.05
N LEU A 260 -5.19 3.54 -1.66
CA LEU A 260 -6.45 3.92 -1.02
C LEU A 260 -7.63 3.69 -1.97
N ASP A 261 -7.53 4.15 -3.21
CA ASP A 261 -8.62 4.07 -4.17
C ASP A 261 -8.82 2.63 -4.64
N GLN A 262 -7.73 1.94 -5.00
CA GLN A 262 -7.80 0.57 -5.51
C GLN A 262 -8.23 -0.45 -4.44
N HIS A 263 -7.78 -0.30 -3.20
CA HIS A 263 -7.99 -1.31 -2.16
C HIS A 263 -8.93 -0.86 -1.05
N GLY A 264 -8.90 0.42 -0.66
CA GLY A 264 -9.82 0.98 0.33
C GLY A 264 -11.21 1.22 -0.25
N LEU A 265 -11.33 2.23 -1.12
CA LEU A 265 -12.60 2.67 -1.72
C LEU A 265 -13.30 1.55 -2.49
N ALA A 266 -12.57 0.82 -3.35
CA ALA A 266 -13.16 -0.25 -4.17
C ALA A 266 -13.77 -1.40 -3.33
N ASN A 267 -13.37 -1.53 -2.04
CA ASN A 267 -13.91 -2.49 -1.10
C ASN A 267 -14.81 -1.85 -0.02
N ASN A 268 -15.21 -0.59 -0.22
CA ASN A 268 -16.03 0.20 0.71
C ASN A 268 -15.45 0.28 2.14
N LEU A 269 -14.12 0.30 2.25
CA LEU A 269 -13.44 0.55 3.52
C LEU A 269 -13.30 2.06 3.73
N LEU A 270 -13.48 2.51 4.98
CA LEU A 270 -12.89 3.78 5.40
C LEU A 270 -11.40 3.72 5.11
N ASN A 271 -10.81 4.82 4.67
CA ASN A 271 -9.40 4.81 4.30
C ASN A 271 -8.75 6.17 4.51
N VAL A 272 -7.45 6.14 4.83
CA VAL A 272 -6.62 7.33 5.00
C VAL A 272 -5.16 6.97 4.78
N MET A 273 -4.42 7.93 4.25
CA MET A 273 -2.96 7.92 4.23
C MET A 273 -2.43 8.88 5.29
N ILE A 274 -1.48 8.44 6.09
CA ILE A 274 -0.82 9.28 7.09
C ILE A 274 0.64 9.47 6.65
N GLU A 275 1.00 10.72 6.43
CA GLU A 275 2.35 11.16 6.11
C GLU A 275 2.99 11.76 7.36
N VAL A 276 4.19 11.30 7.73
CA VAL A 276 4.94 11.82 8.89
C VAL A 276 6.27 12.39 8.44
N ARG A 277 6.60 13.62 8.83
CA ARG A 277 7.93 14.19 8.51
C ARG A 277 9.01 13.36 9.20
N ASN A 278 9.98 12.86 8.44
CA ASN A 278 10.84 11.76 8.88
C ASN A 278 11.82 12.14 10.01
N ASP A 279 12.10 13.43 10.21
CA ASP A 279 12.84 13.95 11.37
C ASP A 279 12.11 13.65 12.70
N LEU A 280 10.78 13.55 12.68
CA LEU A 280 9.93 13.25 13.84
C LEU A 280 9.88 11.77 14.19
N ILE A 281 10.53 10.90 13.40
CA ILE A 281 10.53 9.43 13.56
C ILE A 281 11.92 8.84 13.31
N ALA A 282 12.96 9.63 13.55
CA ALA A 282 14.35 9.24 13.32
C ALA A 282 14.85 8.16 14.31
N THR A 283 14.39 8.20 15.56
CA THR A 283 14.80 7.23 16.59
C THR A 283 13.67 6.27 17.00
N HIS A 284 14.03 5.15 17.63
CA HIS A 284 13.05 4.22 18.21
C HIS A 284 12.16 4.84 19.30
N ALA A 285 12.62 5.90 19.97
CA ALA A 285 11.80 6.63 20.94
C ALA A 285 10.76 7.48 20.20
N ASP A 286 11.18 8.20 19.16
CA ASP A 286 10.31 9.08 18.37
C ASP A 286 9.25 8.26 17.62
N GLN A 287 9.64 7.15 16.99
CA GLN A 287 8.74 6.21 16.32
C GLN A 287 7.64 5.68 17.26
N ARG A 288 8.01 5.39 18.51
CA ARG A 288 7.07 4.91 19.54
C ARG A 288 6.10 6.01 19.95
N ALA A 289 6.61 7.22 20.20
CA ALA A 289 5.78 8.35 20.59
C ALA A 289 4.80 8.73 19.46
N MET A 290 5.28 8.77 18.22
CA MET A 290 4.46 9.03 17.04
C MET A 290 3.39 7.95 16.86
N ALA A 291 3.75 6.67 16.92
CA ALA A 291 2.78 5.59 16.80
C ALA A 291 1.69 5.66 17.89
N GLN A 292 2.06 5.93 19.14
CA GLN A 292 1.08 6.11 20.23
C GLN A 292 0.13 7.28 19.97
N PHE A 293 0.66 8.41 19.49
CA PHE A 293 -0.15 9.57 19.10
C PHE A 293 -1.13 9.22 17.98
N LEU A 294 -0.65 8.58 16.91
CA LEU A 294 -1.48 8.17 15.77
C LEU A 294 -2.53 7.13 16.17
N THR A 295 -2.17 6.13 16.99
CA THR A 295 -3.11 5.12 17.51
C THR A 295 -4.29 5.80 18.22
N GLY A 296 -4.02 6.72 19.15
CA GLY A 296 -5.07 7.41 19.89
C GLY A 296 -5.99 8.21 18.97
N TRP A 297 -5.40 8.90 17.98
CA TRP A 297 -6.13 9.71 17.03
C TRP A 297 -6.99 8.88 16.06
N VAL A 298 -6.45 7.78 15.53
CA VAL A 298 -7.16 6.84 14.67
C VAL A 298 -8.33 6.18 15.41
N LYS A 299 -8.13 5.73 16.66
CA LYS A 299 -9.21 5.16 17.49
C LYS A 299 -10.34 6.17 17.70
N GLN A 300 -9.98 7.39 18.09
CA GLN A 300 -10.96 8.46 18.32
C GLN A 300 -11.78 8.81 17.07
N ALA A 301 -11.15 8.83 15.89
CA ALA A 301 -11.85 9.06 14.63
C ALA A 301 -12.76 7.87 14.26
N LEU A 302 -12.27 6.64 14.44
CA LEU A 302 -13.02 5.42 14.11
C LEU A 302 -14.26 5.23 14.99
N ASP A 303 -14.22 5.63 16.26
CA ASP A 303 -15.36 5.54 17.17
C ASP A 303 -16.57 6.38 16.71
N GLN A 304 -16.34 7.47 15.96
CA GLN A 304 -17.42 8.29 15.39
C GLN A 304 -18.29 7.51 14.39
N PHE A 305 -17.71 6.51 13.72
CA PHE A 305 -18.42 5.67 12.76
C PHE A 305 -19.13 4.50 13.45
N ASN A 306 -18.65 4.06 14.62
CA ASN A 306 -19.29 2.99 15.39
C ASN A 306 -20.63 3.46 16.00
N HIS A 307 -20.72 4.73 16.40
CA HIS A 307 -21.95 5.29 16.97
C HIS A 307 -23.05 5.59 15.94
N GLY A 308 -22.76 5.51 14.64
CA GLY A 308 -23.74 5.69 13.56
C GLY A 308 -24.50 4.41 13.17
N GLU A 309 -23.93 3.22 13.43
CA GLU A 309 -24.56 1.93 13.11
C GLU A 309 -25.59 1.50 14.18
N ASP A 310 -25.46 1.94 15.43
CA ASP A 310 -26.41 1.63 16.51
C ASP A 310 -27.69 2.51 16.49
N ALA A 311 -27.76 3.51 15.61
CA ALA A 311 -28.86 4.46 15.50
C ALA A 311 -29.75 4.26 14.25
N ALA A 312 -29.50 3.20 13.45
CA ALA A 312 -30.20 2.88 12.22
C ALA A 312 -31.05 1.60 12.33
#